data_AF-A0A9E3U1V5-F1
#
_entry.id   AF-A0A9E3U1V5-F1
#
_cell.length_a   1.000
_cell.length_b   1.000
_cell.length_c   1.000
_cell.angle_alpha   90.00
_cell.angle_beta   90.00
_cell.angle_gamma   90.00
#
_symmetry.space_group_name_H-M   'P 1'
#
loop_
_entity.id
_entity.type
_entity.pdbx_description
1 polymer ?
#
loop_
_entity_poly.entity_id
_entity_poly.type
_entity_poly.pdbx_seq_one_letter_code
_entity_poly.pdbx_strand_id
1 'polypeptide(L)'
;GPADRLALARWLVDGRHPLTARVTVNRIWQHYFGVGFVKTPEDFGSQGEPPTHPQLPDWLAVEFVKSGWDMKRLHRLIVTSAVYRQSSHVTPALAARDPQNVLLARGPRFRLSAFALRDQALALSGLLVEQMGGPPVQPYQPDGVWQDFSLGKIKYEQDHGDKLYRRSLYTFWRRSVGPTMLFDVSDRLVCNVRPRRTNTPLHALTMLNDVTYVEAARKFGERMVTEGGDLPAERLAWGFRLATARHPQAAELDVLERSLTRARTKFTADAAAAKALLGVGESPHNERLPPAELAAYATVAEVIMNLDEVVTKE
;
A
#
# COMPACT_ATOMS: atom_id res chain seq x y z
N GLY A 1 -26.58 -34.31 -13.02
CA GLY A 1 -27.46 -33.23 -12.51
C GLY A 1 -27.72 -32.24 -13.62
N PRO A 2 -28.67 -31.30 -13.45
CA PRO A 2 -28.95 -30.26 -14.45
C PRO A 2 -27.69 -29.45 -14.76
N ALA A 3 -27.50 -29.10 -16.03
CA ALA A 3 -26.40 -28.26 -16.51
C ALA A 3 -26.73 -26.77 -16.27
N ASP A 4 -26.77 -26.37 -15.00
CA ASP A 4 -27.03 -25.00 -14.59
C ASP A 4 -25.76 -24.32 -14.00
N ARG A 5 -25.87 -23.02 -13.73
CA ARG A 5 -24.75 -22.22 -13.18
C ARG A 5 -24.29 -22.73 -11.81
N LEU A 6 -25.20 -23.29 -11.01
CA LEU A 6 -24.88 -23.80 -9.69
C LEU A 6 -24.11 -25.13 -9.78
N ALA A 7 -24.46 -26.01 -10.72
CA ALA A 7 -23.74 -27.24 -11.01
C ALA A 7 -22.31 -26.94 -11.49
N LEU A 8 -22.14 -25.96 -12.38
CA LEU A 8 -20.81 -25.50 -12.81
C LEU A 8 -20.00 -24.94 -11.62
N ALA A 9 -20.60 -24.06 -10.81
CA ALA A 9 -19.92 -23.48 -9.65
C ALA A 9 -19.47 -24.57 -8.65
N ARG A 10 -20.34 -25.53 -8.37
CA ARG A 10 -20.02 -26.68 -7.49
C ARG A 10 -18.89 -27.53 -8.06
N TRP A 11 -18.92 -27.82 -9.37
CA TRP A 11 -17.86 -28.58 -10.04
C TRP A 11 -16.50 -27.86 -9.99
N LEU A 12 -16.48 -26.54 -10.19
CA LEU A 12 -15.23 -25.76 -10.14
C LEU A 12 -14.53 -25.83 -8.77
N VAL A 13 -15.28 -25.93 -7.67
CA VAL A 13 -14.75 -25.92 -6.30
C VAL A 13 -14.85 -27.27 -5.59
N ASP A 14 -15.13 -28.35 -6.32
CA ASP A 14 -15.30 -29.70 -5.75
C ASP A 14 -13.99 -30.36 -5.28
N GLY A 15 -12.85 -29.68 -5.49
CA GLY A 15 -11.52 -30.14 -5.12
C GLY A 15 -10.88 -31.11 -6.12
N ARG A 16 -11.64 -31.61 -7.10
CA ARG A 16 -11.15 -32.48 -8.19
C ARG A 16 -10.82 -31.69 -9.44
N HIS A 17 -11.38 -30.48 -9.59
CA HIS A 17 -11.02 -29.60 -10.69
C HIS A 17 -9.52 -29.23 -10.67
N PRO A 18 -8.76 -29.52 -11.74
CA PRO A 18 -7.30 -29.45 -11.71
C PRO A 18 -6.73 -28.02 -11.66
N LEU A 19 -7.52 -26.99 -11.97
CA LEU A 19 -7.01 -25.62 -12.14
C LEU A 19 -7.43 -24.66 -11.03
N THR A 20 -8.61 -24.82 -10.42
CA THR A 20 -9.19 -23.77 -9.55
C THR A 20 -8.30 -23.44 -8.35
N ALA A 21 -7.82 -24.48 -7.67
CA ALA A 21 -6.93 -24.32 -6.53
C ALA A 21 -5.55 -23.80 -6.97
N ARG A 22 -4.98 -24.33 -8.05
CA ARG A 22 -3.67 -23.92 -8.59
C ARG A 22 -3.66 -22.45 -9.01
N VAL A 23 -4.69 -22.00 -9.73
CA VAL A 23 -4.86 -20.61 -10.17
C VAL A 23 -4.99 -19.68 -8.95
N THR A 24 -5.82 -20.05 -7.98
CA THR A 24 -6.01 -19.26 -6.75
C THR A 24 -4.71 -19.12 -5.96
N VAL A 25 -3.99 -20.23 -5.74
CA VAL A 25 -2.68 -20.25 -5.08
C VAL A 25 -1.67 -19.40 -5.84
N ASN A 26 -1.59 -19.53 -7.17
CA ASN A 26 -0.66 -18.74 -7.99
C ASN A 26 -0.89 -17.23 -7.84
N ARG A 27 -2.16 -16.80 -7.83
CA ARG A 27 -2.52 -15.38 -7.67
C ARG A 27 -2.18 -14.86 -6.27
N ILE A 28 -2.44 -15.64 -5.22
CA ILE A 28 -2.08 -15.28 -3.85
C ILE A 28 -0.57 -15.21 -3.69
N TRP A 29 0.15 -16.19 -4.23
CA TRP A 29 1.61 -16.19 -4.26
C TRP A 29 2.16 -14.93 -4.95
N GLN A 30 1.62 -14.59 -6.13
CA GLN A 30 1.96 -13.38 -6.86
C GLN A 30 1.74 -12.10 -6.04
N HIS A 31 0.74 -12.04 -5.16
CA HIS A 31 0.55 -10.87 -4.30
C HIS A 31 1.68 -10.71 -3.28
N TYR A 32 2.22 -11.82 -2.76
CA TYR A 32 3.29 -11.80 -1.76
C TYR A 32 4.70 -11.70 -2.35
N PHE A 33 4.94 -12.36 -3.48
CA PHE A 33 6.26 -12.45 -4.12
C PHE A 33 6.39 -11.57 -5.35
N GLY A 34 5.30 -10.93 -5.77
CA GLY A 34 5.22 -10.06 -6.93
C GLY A 34 5.08 -10.81 -8.25
N VAL A 35 5.57 -12.04 -8.36
CA VAL A 35 5.42 -12.90 -9.53
C VAL A 35 4.86 -14.25 -9.07
N GLY A 36 3.92 -14.80 -9.83
CA GLY A 36 3.40 -16.14 -9.60
C GLY A 36 4.44 -17.23 -9.91
N PHE A 37 4.14 -18.47 -9.56
CA PHE A 37 4.88 -19.63 -10.08
C PHE A 37 4.78 -19.71 -11.60
N VAL A 38 3.58 -19.42 -12.13
CA VAL A 38 3.32 -19.20 -13.55
C VAL A 38 3.25 -17.69 -13.76
N LYS A 39 4.13 -17.14 -14.61
CA LYS A 39 4.25 -15.69 -14.84
C LYS A 39 3.06 -15.08 -15.58
N THR A 40 2.31 -15.90 -16.32
CA THR A 40 1.10 -15.57 -17.07
C THR A 40 -0.14 -16.04 -16.30
N PRO A 41 -0.57 -15.33 -15.24
CA PRO A 41 -1.75 -15.73 -14.46
C PRO A 41 -3.07 -15.73 -15.26
N GLU A 42 -3.08 -15.08 -16.43
CA GLU A 42 -4.17 -15.07 -17.42
C GLU A 42 -4.28 -16.36 -18.22
N ASP A 43 -3.15 -17.00 -18.53
CA ASP A 43 -3.05 -18.22 -19.33
C ASP A 43 -2.46 -19.34 -18.48
N PHE A 44 -3.30 -19.96 -17.64
CA PHE A 44 -2.92 -21.06 -16.77
C PHE A 44 -3.35 -22.40 -17.38
N GLY A 45 -2.39 -23.27 -17.72
CA GLY A 45 -2.67 -24.57 -18.33
C GLY A 45 -1.64 -24.96 -19.39
N SER A 46 -2.03 -25.79 -20.35
CA SER A 46 -1.13 -26.27 -21.42
C SER A 46 -0.63 -25.20 -22.39
N GLN A 47 -1.31 -24.05 -22.42
CA GLN A 47 -0.94 -22.90 -23.25
C GLN A 47 -0.15 -21.83 -22.46
N GLY A 48 0.07 -22.06 -21.16
CA GLY A 48 0.80 -21.15 -20.27
C GLY A 48 2.27 -21.52 -20.11
N GLU A 49 3.04 -20.63 -19.48
CA GLU A 49 4.40 -20.96 -19.06
C GLU A 49 4.40 -22.05 -17.96
N PRO A 50 5.38 -22.97 -17.97
CA PRO A 50 5.51 -23.95 -16.91
C PRO A 50 5.85 -23.26 -15.57
N PRO A 51 5.33 -23.78 -14.44
CA PRO A 51 5.65 -23.23 -13.12
C PRO A 51 7.14 -23.36 -12.81
N THR A 52 7.72 -22.33 -12.21
CA THR A 52 9.15 -22.32 -11.83
C THR A 52 9.53 -23.42 -10.84
N HIS A 53 8.60 -23.78 -9.94
CA HIS A 53 8.76 -24.83 -8.94
C HIS A 53 7.58 -25.80 -9.00
N PRO A 54 7.53 -26.74 -9.95
CA PRO A 54 6.29 -27.46 -10.32
C PRO A 54 5.56 -28.16 -9.16
N GLN A 55 6.29 -28.70 -8.19
CA GLN A 55 5.70 -29.43 -7.07
C GLN A 55 5.07 -28.52 -6.00
N LEU A 56 5.55 -27.28 -5.88
CA LEU A 56 5.11 -26.35 -4.85
C LEU A 56 3.67 -25.81 -5.04
N PRO A 57 3.24 -25.31 -6.22
CA PRO A 57 1.85 -24.89 -6.43
C PRO A 57 0.89 -26.06 -6.31
N ASP A 58 1.31 -27.27 -6.69
CA ASP A 58 0.51 -28.49 -6.55
C ASP A 58 0.29 -28.83 -5.07
N TRP A 59 1.36 -28.84 -4.29
CA TRP A 59 1.26 -29.05 -2.85
C TRP A 59 0.40 -27.99 -2.16
N LEU A 60 0.62 -26.70 -2.46
CA LEU A 60 -0.18 -25.60 -1.91
C LEU A 60 -1.66 -25.70 -2.32
N ALA A 61 -1.95 -26.10 -3.56
CA ALA A 61 -3.32 -26.28 -4.04
C ALA A 61 -4.03 -27.42 -3.30
N VAL A 62 -3.35 -28.54 -3.08
CA VAL A 62 -3.87 -29.66 -2.28
C VAL A 62 -4.13 -29.24 -0.84
N GLU A 63 -3.20 -28.52 -0.20
CA GLU A 63 -3.39 -28.03 1.17
C GLU A 63 -4.54 -27.02 1.27
N PHE A 64 -4.71 -26.17 0.26
CA PHE A 64 -5.83 -25.23 0.22
C PHE A 64 -7.17 -25.95 0.12
N VAL A 65 -7.31 -26.96 -0.75
CA VAL A 65 -8.53 -27.77 -0.85
C VAL A 65 -8.79 -28.55 0.45
N LYS A 66 -7.77 -29.21 1.01
CA LYS A 66 -7.88 -29.97 2.28
C LYS A 66 -8.31 -29.10 3.46
N SER A 67 -7.95 -27.82 3.45
CA SER A 67 -8.38 -26.87 4.48
C SER A 67 -9.86 -26.48 4.40
N GLY A 68 -10.59 -26.94 3.37
CA GLY A 68 -11.94 -26.46 3.08
C GLY A 68 -11.94 -25.08 2.44
N TRP A 69 -10.93 -24.77 1.63
CA TRP A 69 -10.77 -23.46 0.95
C TRP A 69 -10.57 -22.29 1.93
N ASP A 70 -9.89 -22.51 3.06
CA ASP A 70 -9.60 -21.46 4.05
C ASP A 70 -8.48 -20.52 3.56
N MET A 71 -8.90 -19.33 3.12
CA MET A 71 -8.00 -18.27 2.66
C MET A 71 -7.02 -17.84 3.76
N LYS A 72 -7.47 -17.67 5.01
CA LYS A 72 -6.61 -17.21 6.11
C LYS A 72 -5.53 -18.23 6.42
N ARG A 73 -5.85 -19.54 6.36
CA ARG A 73 -4.87 -20.60 6.53
C ARG A 73 -3.83 -20.60 5.41
N LEU A 74 -4.24 -20.41 4.16
CA LEU A 74 -3.31 -20.31 3.03
C LEU A 74 -2.39 -19.07 3.15
N HIS A 75 -2.95 -17.91 3.50
CA HIS A 75 -2.16 -16.70 3.76
C HIS A 75 -1.13 -16.95 4.86
N ARG A 76 -1.56 -17.51 6.01
CA ARG A 76 -0.67 -17.86 7.13
C ARG A 76 0.45 -18.79 6.67
N LEU A 77 0.13 -19.87 5.96
CA LEU A 77 1.10 -20.85 5.47
C LEU A 77 2.21 -20.20 4.65
N ILE A 78 1.84 -19.28 3.74
CA ILE A 78 2.80 -18.55 2.90
C ILE A 78 3.65 -17.59 3.76
N VAL A 79 3.02 -16.72 4.55
CA VAL A 79 3.75 -15.66 5.28
C VAL A 79 4.61 -16.19 6.44
N THR A 80 4.33 -17.40 6.94
CA THR A 80 5.18 -18.06 7.95
C THR A 80 6.25 -18.97 7.35
N SER A 81 6.30 -19.14 6.02
CA SER A 81 7.31 -19.96 5.36
C SER A 81 8.72 -19.41 5.54
N ALA A 82 9.73 -20.28 5.43
CA ALA A 82 11.13 -19.83 5.43
C ALA A 82 11.41 -18.90 4.25
N VAL A 83 10.87 -19.23 3.07
CA VAL A 83 11.09 -18.49 1.83
C VAL A 83 10.57 -17.04 1.90
N TYR A 84 9.38 -16.84 2.49
CA TYR A 84 8.81 -15.50 2.66
C TYR A 84 9.58 -14.64 3.68
N ARG A 85 10.18 -15.27 4.70
CA ARG A 85 10.91 -14.59 5.79
C ARG A 85 12.39 -14.36 5.49
N GLN A 86 12.87 -14.70 4.28
CA GLN A 86 14.23 -14.41 3.87
C GLN A 86 14.46 -12.89 3.79
N SER A 87 15.70 -12.47 4.06
CA SER A 87 16.12 -11.09 3.79
C SER A 87 16.06 -10.80 2.29
N SER A 88 15.59 -9.61 1.94
CA SER A 88 15.60 -9.06 0.58
C SER A 88 16.97 -8.52 0.14
N HIS A 89 17.98 -8.51 1.03
CA HIS A 89 19.30 -7.97 0.74
C HIS A 89 19.96 -8.65 -0.47
N VAL A 90 20.38 -7.84 -1.44
CA VAL A 90 20.97 -8.32 -2.71
C VAL A 90 22.49 -8.27 -2.63
N THR A 91 23.13 -9.43 -2.57
CA THR A 91 24.60 -9.53 -2.73
C THR A 91 24.98 -9.66 -4.21
N PRO A 92 26.20 -9.29 -4.63
CA PRO A 92 26.66 -9.49 -6.01
C PRO A 92 26.54 -10.95 -6.49
N ALA A 93 26.82 -11.91 -5.61
CA ALA A 93 26.66 -13.33 -5.92
C ALA A 93 25.19 -13.73 -6.16
N LEU A 94 24.25 -13.22 -5.35
CA LEU A 94 22.82 -13.47 -5.55
C LEU A 94 22.29 -12.78 -6.82
N ALA A 95 22.76 -11.56 -7.12
CA ALA A 95 22.40 -10.85 -8.33
C ALA A 95 22.87 -11.59 -9.59
N ALA A 96 24.08 -12.16 -9.56
CA ALA A 96 24.63 -12.95 -10.66
C ALA A 96 23.89 -14.28 -10.85
N ARG A 97 23.53 -14.96 -9.76
CA ARG A 97 22.89 -16.30 -9.81
C ARG A 97 21.40 -16.25 -10.10
N ASP A 98 20.68 -15.29 -9.53
CA ASP A 98 19.23 -15.18 -9.64
C ASP A 98 18.79 -13.70 -9.75
N PRO A 99 19.07 -13.04 -10.89
CA PRO A 99 18.82 -11.61 -11.05
C PRO A 99 17.33 -11.25 -10.89
N GLN A 100 16.43 -12.14 -11.30
CA GLN A 100 14.97 -11.91 -11.26
C GLN A 100 14.29 -12.47 -10.00
N ASN A 101 15.05 -13.03 -9.05
CA ASN A 101 14.54 -13.73 -7.87
C ASN A 101 13.56 -14.88 -8.20
N VAL A 102 13.75 -15.54 -9.34
CA VAL A 102 12.89 -16.64 -9.83
C VAL A 102 13.11 -17.91 -9.00
N LEU A 103 14.34 -18.13 -8.53
CA LEU A 103 14.71 -19.24 -7.66
C LEU A 103 14.40 -18.94 -6.18
N LEU A 104 13.84 -17.75 -5.89
CA LEU A 104 13.48 -17.30 -4.55
C LEU A 104 14.70 -17.31 -3.60
N ALA A 105 15.87 -16.95 -4.15
CA ALA A 105 17.13 -16.95 -3.42
C ALA A 105 17.24 -15.83 -2.36
N ARG A 106 16.26 -14.91 -2.34
CA ARG A 106 16.12 -13.80 -1.39
C ARG A 106 14.65 -13.44 -1.18
N GLY A 107 14.38 -12.64 -0.16
CA GLY A 107 13.06 -12.08 0.13
C GLY A 107 12.53 -11.23 -1.04
N PRO A 108 11.21 -11.21 -1.26
CA PRO A 108 10.62 -10.41 -2.34
C PRO A 108 10.70 -8.91 -2.01
N ARG A 109 11.24 -8.13 -2.95
CA ARG A 109 11.37 -6.68 -2.84
C ARG A 109 10.64 -5.97 -3.97
N PHE A 110 9.57 -5.23 -3.67
CA PHE A 110 8.83 -4.44 -4.67
C PHE A 110 7.93 -3.39 -4.01
N ARG A 111 7.68 -2.29 -4.74
CA ARG A 111 6.81 -1.21 -4.27
C ARG A 111 5.40 -1.73 -3.96
N LEU A 112 4.84 -1.26 -2.85
CA LEU A 112 3.45 -1.49 -2.49
C LEU A 112 2.50 -0.95 -3.57
N SER A 113 1.31 -1.54 -3.63
CA SER A 113 0.23 -1.04 -4.49
C SER A 113 -0.27 0.32 -3.99
N ALA A 114 -0.84 1.15 -4.86
CA ALA A 114 -1.36 2.46 -4.46
C ALA A 114 -2.41 2.38 -3.34
N PHE A 115 -3.24 1.33 -3.34
CA PHE A 115 -4.20 1.06 -2.27
C PHE A 115 -3.53 0.84 -0.92
N ALA A 116 -2.45 0.04 -0.92
CA ALA A 116 -1.70 -0.26 0.28
C ALA A 116 -0.93 0.96 0.77
N LEU A 117 -0.37 1.78 -0.13
CA LEU A 117 0.31 3.02 0.22
C LEU A 117 -0.64 4.04 0.86
N ARG A 118 -1.84 4.23 0.30
CA ARG A 118 -2.86 5.10 0.91
C ARG A 118 -3.31 4.56 2.27
N ASP A 119 -3.65 3.26 2.35
CA ASP A 119 -4.12 2.67 3.61
C ASP A 119 -3.02 2.68 4.69
N GLN A 120 -1.75 2.50 4.31
CA GLN A 120 -0.60 2.63 5.20
C GLN A 120 -0.42 4.06 5.70
N ALA A 121 -0.52 5.07 4.82
CA ALA A 121 -0.46 6.47 5.21
C ALA A 121 -1.55 6.81 6.24
N LEU A 122 -2.78 6.36 6.01
CA LEU A 122 -3.89 6.52 6.95
C LEU A 122 -3.66 5.76 8.27
N ALA A 123 -3.06 4.57 8.23
CA ALA A 123 -2.76 3.79 9.44
C ALA A 123 -1.65 4.44 10.28
N LEU A 124 -0.55 4.88 9.65
CA LEU A 124 0.56 5.56 10.33
C LEU A 124 0.11 6.88 10.96
N SER A 125 -0.76 7.61 10.28
CA SER A 125 -1.32 8.88 10.78
C SER A 125 -2.41 8.71 11.84
N GLY A 126 -2.92 7.49 12.05
CA GLY A 126 -4.04 7.23 12.95
C GLY A 126 -5.41 7.65 12.39
N LEU A 127 -5.49 8.02 11.12
CA LEU A 127 -6.73 8.43 10.46
C LEU A 127 -7.56 7.24 9.96
N LEU A 128 -6.95 6.07 9.75
CA LEU A 128 -7.60 4.93 9.08
C LEU A 128 -8.90 4.49 9.77
N VAL A 129 -10.00 4.49 9.02
CA VAL A 129 -11.29 3.95 9.46
C VAL A 129 -11.48 2.53 8.91
N GLU A 130 -11.48 1.54 9.80
CA GLU A 130 -11.57 0.10 9.47
C GLU A 130 -13.00 -0.44 9.32
N GLN A 131 -14.01 0.43 9.23
CA GLN A 131 -15.40 0.02 9.08
C GLN A 131 -15.61 -0.85 7.84
N MET A 132 -16.16 -2.06 8.06
CA MET A 132 -16.45 -3.04 7.00
C MET A 132 -17.88 -2.87 6.45
N GLY A 133 -18.02 -2.95 5.12
CA GLY A 133 -19.31 -2.89 4.42
C GLY A 133 -19.77 -1.46 4.13
N GLY A 134 -21.06 -1.27 3.83
CA GLY A 134 -21.64 0.05 3.54
C GLY A 134 -21.38 0.59 2.12
N PRO A 135 -21.92 1.79 1.81
CA PRO A 135 -21.78 2.39 0.49
C PRO A 135 -20.32 2.81 0.20
N PRO A 136 -19.97 2.97 -1.09
CA PRO A 136 -18.68 3.51 -1.47
C PRO A 136 -18.55 4.98 -1.03
N VAL A 137 -17.31 5.46 -0.90
CA VAL A 137 -16.99 6.83 -0.44
C VAL A 137 -16.14 7.58 -1.45
N GLN A 138 -16.23 8.91 -1.41
CA GLN A 138 -15.57 9.84 -2.32
C GLN A 138 -14.54 10.69 -1.55
N PRO A 139 -13.31 10.19 -1.30
CA PRO A 139 -12.25 10.94 -0.62
C PRO A 139 -11.76 12.13 -1.45
N TYR A 140 -10.71 12.84 -1.02
CA TYR A 140 -10.13 13.97 -1.75
C TYR A 140 -9.91 13.69 -3.24
N GLN A 141 -10.31 14.60 -4.11
CA GLN A 141 -9.96 14.57 -5.53
C GLN A 141 -9.81 16.00 -6.02
N PRO A 142 -8.84 16.31 -6.89
CA PRO A 142 -8.75 17.63 -7.50
C PRO A 142 -10.04 18.00 -8.24
N ASP A 143 -10.37 19.29 -8.23
CA ASP A 143 -11.53 19.82 -8.94
C ASP A 143 -11.39 19.61 -10.45
N GLY A 144 -12.52 19.43 -11.14
CA GLY A 144 -12.59 19.39 -12.60
C GLY A 144 -12.39 18.01 -13.24
N VAL A 145 -11.82 17.03 -12.52
CA VAL A 145 -11.46 15.71 -13.09
C VAL A 145 -12.66 14.99 -13.74
N TRP A 146 -13.85 15.08 -13.13
CA TRP A 146 -15.07 14.45 -13.68
C TRP A 146 -15.79 15.34 -14.69
N GLN A 147 -15.69 16.65 -14.53
CA GLN A 147 -16.29 17.64 -15.40
C GLN A 147 -15.63 17.61 -16.78
N ASP A 148 -14.29 17.55 -16.83
CA ASP A 148 -13.51 17.49 -18.06
C ASP A 148 -13.88 16.26 -18.90
N PHE A 149 -14.07 15.12 -18.24
CA PHE A 149 -14.50 13.90 -18.92
C PHE A 149 -15.97 13.96 -19.39
N SER A 150 -16.86 14.57 -18.60
CA SER A 150 -18.30 14.52 -18.83
C SER A 150 -18.87 15.74 -19.55
N LEU A 151 -18.03 16.66 -20.03
CA LEU A 151 -18.41 17.97 -20.56
C LEU A 151 -19.31 18.73 -19.55
N GLY A 152 -18.92 18.69 -18.27
CA GLY A 152 -19.60 19.36 -17.17
C GLY A 152 -20.88 18.70 -16.66
N LYS A 153 -21.32 17.56 -17.22
CA LYS A 153 -22.58 16.90 -16.84
C LYS A 153 -22.53 16.19 -15.49
N ILE A 154 -21.36 15.73 -15.08
CA ILE A 154 -21.16 14.97 -13.85
C ILE A 154 -20.07 15.65 -13.05
N LYS A 155 -20.37 15.95 -11.79
CA LYS A 155 -19.47 16.57 -10.83
C LYS A 155 -19.06 15.55 -9.78
N TYR A 156 -17.83 15.65 -9.32
CA TYR A 156 -17.37 14.94 -8.14
C TYR A 156 -17.83 15.71 -6.91
N GLU A 157 -18.54 15.05 -6.00
CA GLU A 157 -18.89 15.57 -4.69
C GLU A 157 -18.05 14.83 -3.66
N GLN A 158 -17.13 15.55 -3.03
CA GLN A 158 -16.29 15.01 -1.97
C GLN A 158 -17.15 14.69 -0.74
N ASP A 159 -16.93 13.50 -0.15
CA ASP A 159 -17.46 13.14 1.16
C ASP A 159 -16.66 13.82 2.28
N HIS A 160 -17.21 13.88 3.50
CA HIS A 160 -16.57 14.52 4.66
C HIS A 160 -16.42 13.57 5.84
N GLY A 161 -15.56 13.95 6.81
CA GLY A 161 -15.34 13.20 8.05
C GLY A 161 -14.78 11.80 7.81
N ASP A 162 -15.20 10.81 8.59
CA ASP A 162 -14.71 9.42 8.55
C ASP A 162 -14.69 8.79 7.15
N LYS A 163 -15.59 9.24 6.26
CA LYS A 163 -15.67 8.76 4.88
C LYS A 163 -14.40 9.05 4.09
N LEU A 164 -13.68 10.13 4.38
CA LEU A 164 -12.42 10.49 3.74
C LEU A 164 -11.31 9.48 4.04
N TYR A 165 -11.38 8.81 5.20
CA TYR A 165 -10.30 8.00 5.75
C TYR A 165 -10.61 6.50 5.77
N ARG A 166 -11.69 6.07 5.09
CA ARG A 166 -11.96 4.64 4.93
C ARG A 166 -10.89 3.97 4.07
N ARG A 167 -10.73 2.67 4.30
CA ARG A 167 -9.89 1.79 3.47
C ARG A 167 -10.16 2.01 1.99
N SER A 168 -9.10 2.03 1.19
CA SER A 168 -9.12 2.29 -0.26
C SER A 168 -10.01 1.30 -1.03
N LEU A 169 -10.32 0.15 -0.43
CA LEU A 169 -11.32 -0.80 -0.93
C LEU A 169 -12.72 -0.19 -1.12
N TYR A 170 -13.10 0.78 -0.27
CA TYR A 170 -14.41 1.42 -0.29
C TYR A 170 -14.46 2.70 -1.13
N THR A 171 -13.32 3.14 -1.69
CA THR A 171 -13.30 4.31 -2.54
C THR A 171 -14.15 4.08 -3.79
N PHE A 172 -14.98 5.06 -4.14
CA PHE A 172 -15.78 5.03 -5.35
C PHE A 172 -14.91 5.20 -6.58
N TRP A 173 -15.23 4.44 -7.63
CA TRP A 173 -14.48 4.47 -8.87
C TRP A 173 -15.43 4.42 -10.03
N ARG A 174 -15.34 5.43 -10.90
CA ARG A 174 -16.08 5.46 -12.13
C ARG A 174 -15.36 4.61 -13.18
N ARG A 175 -16.11 3.99 -14.10
CA ARG A 175 -15.53 3.14 -15.16
C ARG A 175 -14.45 3.87 -15.98
N SER A 176 -14.65 5.16 -16.23
CA SER A 176 -13.78 5.97 -17.09
C SER A 176 -12.82 6.88 -16.32
N VAL A 177 -13.03 7.07 -15.02
CA VAL A 177 -12.27 8.01 -14.18
C VAL A 177 -12.04 7.38 -12.81
N GLY A 178 -10.80 7.01 -12.53
CA GLY A 178 -10.38 6.51 -11.22
C GLY A 178 -10.03 7.63 -10.24
N PRO A 179 -9.84 7.32 -8.95
CA PRO A 179 -9.27 8.25 -7.97
C PRO A 179 -7.84 8.63 -8.37
N THR A 180 -7.52 9.92 -8.34
CA THR A 180 -6.25 10.47 -8.86
C THR A 180 -5.04 10.15 -7.99
N MET A 181 -5.25 9.91 -6.69
CA MET A 181 -4.19 9.53 -5.76
C MET A 181 -3.79 8.05 -5.88
N LEU A 182 -4.52 7.26 -6.69
CA LEU A 182 -4.27 5.83 -6.89
C LEU A 182 -3.68 5.57 -8.29
N PHE A 183 -2.37 5.37 -8.34
CA PHE A 183 -1.64 5.03 -9.56
C PHE A 183 -1.57 3.52 -9.83
N ASP A 184 -1.15 3.15 -11.04
CA ASP A 184 -1.05 1.76 -11.54
C ASP A 184 -2.36 0.96 -11.42
N VAL A 185 -3.48 1.65 -11.46
CA VAL A 185 -4.81 1.06 -11.38
C VAL A 185 -5.24 0.48 -12.74
N SER A 186 -6.06 -0.58 -12.73
CA SER A 186 -6.58 -1.19 -13.95
C SER A 186 -7.60 -0.27 -14.62
N ASP A 187 -7.59 -0.24 -15.95
CA ASP A 187 -8.44 0.63 -16.79
C ASP A 187 -9.94 0.27 -16.80
N ARG A 188 -10.41 -0.72 -16.02
CA ARG A 188 -11.82 -1.16 -15.89
C ARG A 188 -12.58 -1.41 -17.20
N LEU A 189 -11.86 -1.46 -18.32
CA LEU A 189 -12.39 -1.76 -19.64
C LEU A 189 -12.12 -3.23 -19.98
N VAL A 190 -11.03 -3.79 -19.47
CA VAL A 190 -10.65 -5.18 -19.64
C VAL A 190 -10.36 -5.86 -18.30
N CYS A 191 -10.49 -7.18 -18.26
CA CYS A 191 -10.06 -7.97 -17.10
C CYS A 191 -8.53 -7.94 -17.01
N ASN A 192 -8.01 -7.60 -15.84
CA ASN A 192 -6.58 -7.68 -15.57
C ASN A 192 -6.34 -8.46 -14.28
N VAL A 193 -5.56 -9.53 -14.41
CA VAL A 193 -5.19 -10.44 -13.31
C VAL A 193 -3.79 -10.16 -12.76
N ARG A 194 -3.03 -9.29 -13.43
CA ARG A 194 -1.68 -8.88 -13.05
C ARG A 194 -1.67 -7.40 -12.62
N PRO A 195 -1.45 -7.11 -11.33
CA PRO A 195 -1.30 -5.73 -10.88
C PRO A 195 -0.13 -5.09 -11.63
N ARG A 196 -0.40 -3.94 -12.28
CA ARG A 196 0.67 -3.11 -12.82
C ARG A 196 1.43 -2.50 -11.65
N ARG A 197 2.74 -2.38 -11.80
CA ARG A 197 3.62 -1.71 -10.83
C ARG A 197 4.67 -0.96 -11.62
N THR A 198 4.63 0.35 -11.53
CA THR A 198 5.63 1.23 -12.11
C THR A 198 6.19 2.15 -11.02
N ASN A 199 7.46 2.49 -11.13
CA ASN A 199 8.12 3.42 -10.21
C ASN A 199 8.50 4.67 -11.00
N THR A 200 7.57 5.63 -11.06
CA THR A 200 7.75 6.87 -11.82
C THR A 200 7.89 8.05 -10.86
N PRO A 201 8.63 9.11 -11.23
CA PRO A 201 8.71 10.32 -10.42
C PRO A 201 7.35 10.94 -10.10
N LEU A 202 6.36 10.78 -10.98
CA LEU A 202 5.00 11.26 -10.74
C LEU A 202 4.36 10.60 -9.50
N HIS A 203 4.65 9.33 -9.24
CA HIS A 203 4.12 8.65 -8.05
C HIS A 203 4.68 9.22 -6.76
N ALA A 204 5.99 9.51 -6.72
CA ALA A 204 6.61 10.19 -5.58
C ALA A 204 6.05 11.61 -5.41
N LEU A 205 5.86 12.34 -6.52
CA LEU A 205 5.25 13.68 -6.47
C LEU A 205 3.80 13.63 -5.96
N THR A 206 3.01 12.63 -6.34
CA THR A 206 1.65 12.44 -5.76
C THR A 206 1.73 12.23 -4.25
N MET A 207 2.65 11.39 -3.77
CA MET A 207 2.82 11.12 -2.33
C MET A 207 3.33 12.33 -1.53
N LEU A 208 3.99 13.29 -2.18
CA LEU A 208 4.49 14.52 -1.55
C LEU A 208 3.51 15.69 -1.63
N ASN A 209 2.46 15.63 -2.46
CA ASN A 209 1.65 16.82 -2.76
C ASN A 209 0.14 16.59 -2.66
N ASP A 210 -0.35 15.36 -2.84
CA ASP A 210 -1.80 15.10 -2.73
C ASP A 210 -2.25 15.29 -1.28
N VAL A 211 -3.41 15.94 -1.11
CA VAL A 211 -4.00 16.30 0.18
C VAL A 211 -4.05 15.09 1.13
N THR A 212 -4.35 13.90 0.60
CA THR A 212 -4.42 12.66 1.38
C THR A 212 -3.11 12.36 2.10
N TYR A 213 -1.97 12.50 1.42
CA TYR A 213 -0.67 12.14 1.98
C TYR A 213 -0.09 13.26 2.85
N VAL A 214 -0.29 14.53 2.46
CA VAL A 214 0.15 15.68 3.26
C VAL A 214 -0.61 15.76 4.58
N GLU A 215 -1.93 15.54 4.56
CA GLU A 215 -2.74 15.48 5.76
C GLU A 215 -2.34 14.31 6.66
N ALA A 216 -2.09 13.13 6.08
CA ALA A 216 -1.59 11.97 6.81
C ALA A 216 -0.22 12.26 7.45
N ALA A 217 0.71 12.87 6.73
CA ALA A 217 2.01 13.26 7.28
C ALA A 217 1.87 14.26 8.44
N ARG A 218 0.96 15.23 8.34
CA ARG A 218 0.66 16.17 9.43
C ARG A 218 0.14 15.45 10.68
N LYS A 219 -0.83 14.56 10.53
CA LYS A 219 -1.36 13.79 11.67
C LYS A 219 -0.35 12.78 12.22
N PHE A 220 0.50 12.22 11.36
CA PHE A 220 1.61 11.37 11.80
C PHE A 220 2.65 12.18 12.61
N GLY A 221 2.99 13.38 12.16
CA GLY A 221 3.85 14.31 12.91
C GLY A 221 3.25 14.69 14.27
N GLU A 222 1.93 14.89 14.35
CA GLU A 222 1.22 15.09 15.62
C GLU A 222 1.43 13.90 16.57
N ARG A 223 1.22 12.67 16.06
CA ARG A 223 1.44 11.45 16.83
C ARG A 223 2.87 11.30 17.31
N MET A 224 3.86 11.65 16.47
CA MET A 224 5.27 11.65 16.88
C MET A 224 5.49 12.55 18.09
N VAL A 225 4.86 13.73 18.14
CA VAL A 225 4.98 14.66 19.28
C VAL A 225 4.24 14.15 20.52
N THR A 226 3.08 13.52 20.36
CA THR A 226 2.22 13.12 21.49
C THR A 226 2.52 11.72 22.06
N GLU A 227 2.97 10.78 21.23
CA GLU A 227 3.19 9.38 21.59
C GLU A 227 4.68 9.01 21.65
N GLY A 228 5.56 9.82 21.03
CA GLY A 228 6.96 9.49 20.83
C GLY A 228 7.91 9.86 21.97
N GLY A 229 7.42 10.41 23.08
CA GLY A 229 8.22 10.82 24.24
C GLY A 229 8.49 12.32 24.32
N ASP A 230 9.39 12.71 25.21
CA ASP A 230 9.64 14.12 25.56
C ASP A 230 10.74 14.74 24.71
N LEU A 231 11.76 13.93 24.34
CA LEU A 231 12.92 14.41 23.60
C LEU A 231 12.71 14.27 22.08
N PRO A 232 13.23 15.21 21.25
CA PRO A 232 13.13 15.11 19.80
C PRO A 232 13.66 13.79 19.23
N ALA A 233 14.80 13.31 19.74
CA ALA A 233 15.40 12.03 19.34
C ALA A 233 14.44 10.84 19.54
N GLU A 234 13.73 10.82 20.67
CA GLU A 234 12.76 9.76 21.00
C GLU A 234 11.57 9.79 20.04
N ARG A 235 11.03 10.99 19.77
CA ARG A 235 9.90 11.20 18.86
C ARG A 235 10.22 10.79 17.43
N LEU A 236 11.42 11.15 16.97
CA LEU A 236 11.93 10.75 15.65
C LEU A 236 12.15 9.24 15.57
N ALA A 237 12.78 8.64 16.59
CA ALA A 237 13.01 7.20 16.62
C ALA A 237 11.69 6.40 16.71
N TRP A 238 10.70 6.91 17.43
CA TRP A 238 9.37 6.32 17.51
C TRP A 238 8.66 6.35 16.16
N GLY A 239 8.62 7.52 15.49
CA GLY A 239 8.00 7.64 14.18
C GLY A 239 8.69 6.77 13.14
N PHE A 240 10.03 6.79 13.11
CA PHE A 240 10.82 5.95 12.22
C PHE A 240 10.50 4.46 12.43
N ARG A 241 10.44 4.00 13.69
CA ARG A 241 10.12 2.61 14.01
C ARG A 241 8.68 2.24 13.65
N LEU A 242 7.73 3.15 13.84
CA LEU A 242 6.35 2.89 13.46
C LEU A 242 6.21 2.68 11.93
N ALA A 243 6.94 3.46 11.14
CA ALA A 243 6.88 3.38 9.68
C ALA A 243 7.69 2.23 9.08
N THR A 244 8.87 1.93 9.65
CA THR A 244 9.86 0.98 9.09
C THR A 244 9.92 -0.36 9.82
N ALA A 245 9.25 -0.48 10.96
CA ALA A 245 9.33 -1.61 11.90
C ALA A 245 10.74 -1.90 12.47
N ARG A 246 11.71 -0.98 12.34
CA ARG A 246 13.06 -1.08 12.93
C ARG A 246 13.47 0.22 13.62
N HIS A 247 14.48 0.17 14.47
CA HIS A 247 15.07 1.40 15.00
C HIS A 247 15.93 2.09 13.95
N PRO A 248 15.98 3.44 13.94
CA PRO A 248 16.91 4.17 13.08
C PRO A 248 18.35 3.91 13.55
N GLN A 249 19.27 3.89 12.59
CA GLN A 249 20.69 3.95 12.88
C GLN A 249 21.08 5.37 13.30
N ALA A 250 22.22 5.53 13.98
CA ALA A 250 22.69 6.84 14.44
C ALA A 250 22.80 7.88 13.31
N ALA A 251 23.27 7.46 12.13
CA ALA A 251 23.37 8.34 10.95
C ALA A 251 22.00 8.77 10.40
N GLU A 252 21.00 7.87 10.44
CA GLU A 252 19.65 8.18 9.99
C GLU A 252 18.98 9.16 10.96
N LEU A 253 19.13 8.92 12.26
CA LEU A 253 18.60 9.80 13.30
C LEU A 253 19.21 11.21 13.20
N ASP A 254 20.52 11.32 13.00
CA ASP A 254 21.20 12.62 12.78
C ASP A 254 20.62 13.38 11.58
N VAL A 255 20.33 12.71 10.46
CA VAL A 255 19.71 13.33 9.28
C VAL A 255 18.29 13.83 9.59
N LEU A 256 17.51 13.06 10.34
CA LEU A 256 16.16 13.44 10.75
C LEU A 256 16.17 14.63 11.72
N GLU A 257 17.10 14.66 12.68
CA GLU A 257 17.26 15.77 13.64
C GLU A 257 17.67 17.07 12.94
N ARG A 258 18.61 16.99 11.98
CA ARG A 258 18.99 18.14 11.15
C ARG A 258 17.82 18.64 10.30
N SER A 259 17.03 17.72 9.75
CA SER A 259 15.84 18.06 8.96
C SER A 259 14.75 18.72 9.82
N LEU A 260 14.52 18.19 11.02
CA LEU A 260 13.61 18.77 12.01
C LEU A 260 14.05 20.19 12.40
N THR A 261 15.33 20.37 12.70
CA THR A 261 15.89 21.68 13.07
C THR A 261 15.72 22.69 11.94
N ARG A 262 16.01 22.30 10.69
CA ARG A 262 15.82 23.15 9.50
C ARG A 262 14.34 23.53 9.33
N ALA A 263 13.43 22.57 9.46
CA ALA A 263 12.00 22.82 9.32
C ALA A 263 11.48 23.73 10.44
N ARG A 264 11.90 23.51 11.70
CA ARG A 264 11.55 24.35 12.84
C ARG A 264 12.02 25.79 12.65
N THR A 265 13.26 26.00 12.21
CA THR A 265 13.77 27.35 11.91
C THR A 265 12.92 28.04 10.83
N LYS A 266 12.58 27.33 9.75
CA LYS A 266 11.73 27.86 8.68
C LYS A 266 10.35 28.28 9.18
N PHE A 267 9.65 27.39 9.90
CA PHE A 267 8.29 27.66 10.36
C PHE A 267 8.21 28.62 11.55
N THR A 268 9.29 28.78 12.30
CA THR A 268 9.40 29.84 13.32
C THR A 268 9.56 31.22 12.67
N ALA A 269 10.29 31.30 11.55
CA ALA A 269 10.46 32.54 10.79
C ALA A 269 9.21 32.88 9.93
N ASP A 270 8.46 31.88 9.50
CA ASP A 270 7.26 32.02 8.66
C ASP A 270 6.06 31.26 9.25
N ALA A 271 5.34 31.94 10.14
CA ALA A 271 4.13 31.41 10.77
C ALA A 271 2.98 31.20 9.76
N ALA A 272 2.97 31.94 8.65
CA ALA A 272 1.94 31.78 7.62
C ALA A 272 2.13 30.45 6.88
N ALA A 273 3.37 30.09 6.55
CA ALA A 273 3.70 28.78 5.98
C ALA A 273 3.33 27.63 6.93
N ALA A 274 3.55 27.79 8.24
CA ALA A 274 3.17 26.78 9.23
C ALA A 274 1.64 26.57 9.24
N LYS A 275 0.87 27.66 9.26
CA LYS A 275 -0.59 27.61 9.22
C LYS A 275 -1.11 27.02 7.91
N ALA A 276 -0.48 27.34 6.78
CA ALA A 276 -0.85 26.79 5.47
C ALA A 276 -0.68 25.26 5.44
N LEU A 277 0.46 24.73 5.91
CA LEU A 277 0.69 23.29 5.99
C LEU A 277 -0.28 22.60 6.97
N LEU A 278 -0.49 23.20 8.15
CA LEU A 278 -1.39 22.63 9.16
C LEU A 278 -2.87 22.66 8.77
N GLY A 279 -3.23 23.49 7.80
CA GLY A 279 -4.57 23.59 7.22
C GLY A 279 -4.83 22.65 6.03
N VAL A 280 -3.87 21.81 5.63
CA VAL A 280 -4.08 20.83 4.56
C VAL A 280 -4.92 19.65 5.08
N GLY A 281 -6.01 19.36 4.38
CA GLY A 281 -6.99 18.33 4.75
C GLY A 281 -8.09 18.83 5.70
N GLU A 282 -9.02 17.95 6.05
CA GLU A 282 -10.21 18.27 6.86
C GLU A 282 -10.04 17.95 8.34
N SER A 283 -9.13 17.03 8.67
CA SER A 283 -8.93 16.65 10.07
C SER A 283 -8.34 17.82 10.85
N PRO A 284 -8.81 18.07 12.08
CA PRO A 284 -8.24 19.12 12.92
C PRO A 284 -6.83 18.75 13.37
N HIS A 285 -5.98 19.76 13.52
CA HIS A 285 -4.70 19.62 14.21
C HIS A 285 -4.88 19.90 15.71
N ASN A 286 -3.97 19.38 16.53
CA ASN A 286 -3.98 19.67 17.96
C ASN A 286 -3.52 21.11 18.26
N GLU A 287 -4.48 22.00 18.51
CA GLU A 287 -4.23 23.43 18.81
C GLU A 287 -3.46 23.68 20.11
N ARG A 288 -3.29 22.66 20.98
CA ARG A 288 -2.48 22.78 22.21
C ARG A 288 -0.98 22.74 21.91
N LEU A 289 -0.58 22.28 20.73
CA LEU A 289 0.82 22.19 20.34
C LEU A 289 1.25 23.46 19.58
N PRO A 290 2.51 23.92 19.74
CA PRO A 290 3.00 25.07 18.99
C PRO A 290 2.92 24.82 17.47
N PRO A 291 2.29 25.70 16.67
CA PRO A 291 2.10 25.46 15.24
C PRO A 291 3.39 25.23 14.46
N ALA A 292 4.45 26.00 14.76
CA ALA A 292 5.75 25.84 14.10
C ALA A 292 6.40 24.48 14.41
N GLU A 293 6.19 23.96 15.63
CA GLU A 293 6.69 22.65 16.02
C GLU A 293 5.96 21.54 15.26
N LEU A 294 4.62 21.61 15.25
CA LEU A 294 3.80 20.61 14.60
C LEU A 294 4.05 20.57 13.09
N ALA A 295 4.19 21.74 12.46
CA ALA A 295 4.55 21.85 11.04
C ALA A 295 5.94 21.24 10.75
N ALA A 296 6.91 21.42 11.65
CA ALA A 296 8.24 20.83 11.49
C ALA A 296 8.19 19.29 11.57
N TYR A 297 7.45 18.72 12.52
CA TYR A 297 7.24 17.28 12.60
C TYR A 297 6.44 16.73 11.42
N ALA A 298 5.46 17.47 10.90
CA ALA A 298 4.74 17.10 9.69
C ALA A 298 5.69 16.94 8.48
N THR A 299 6.65 17.86 8.31
CA THR A 299 7.67 17.74 7.26
C THR A 299 8.57 16.51 7.44
N VAL A 300 8.97 16.20 8.67
CA VAL A 300 9.80 15.01 8.92
C VAL A 300 9.01 13.71 8.74
N ALA A 301 7.74 13.70 9.17
CA ALA A 301 6.82 12.59 8.93
C ALA A 301 6.61 12.33 7.43
N GLU A 302 6.49 13.38 6.62
CA GLU A 302 6.42 13.27 5.16
C GLU A 302 7.68 12.63 4.57
N VAL A 303 8.87 13.04 5.04
CA VAL A 303 10.14 12.41 4.64
C VAL A 303 10.14 10.92 4.98
N ILE A 304 9.77 10.57 6.22
CA ILE A 304 9.72 9.17 6.68
C ILE A 304 8.74 8.36 5.82
N MET A 305 7.54 8.88 5.56
CA MET A 305 6.52 8.19 4.76
C MET A 305 6.91 7.96 3.30
N ASN A 306 7.88 8.71 2.79
CA ASN A 306 8.38 8.61 1.42
C ASN A 306 9.73 7.87 1.31
N LEU A 307 10.24 7.29 2.40
CA LEU A 307 11.43 6.43 2.34
C LEU A 307 11.16 5.18 1.49
N ASP A 308 12.18 4.72 0.76
CA ASP A 308 12.07 3.51 -0.07
C ASP A 308 11.62 2.30 0.77
N GLU A 309 12.16 2.11 1.96
CA GLU A 309 11.80 1.03 2.90
C GLU A 309 10.36 1.12 3.45
N VAL A 310 9.72 2.29 3.38
CA VAL A 310 8.33 2.47 3.83
C VAL A 310 7.37 2.17 2.68
N VAL A 311 7.71 2.59 1.46
CA VAL A 311 6.87 2.40 0.27
C VAL A 311 7.08 1.07 -0.43
N THR A 312 8.15 0.34 -0.07
CA THR A 312 8.56 -0.95 -0.62
C THR A 312 8.40 -2.04 0.42
N LYS A 313 7.85 -3.18 0.00
CA LYS A 313 7.92 -4.41 0.78
C LYS A 313 9.32 -4.96 0.67
N GLU A 314 9.97 -5.31 1.78
CA GLU A 314 11.30 -5.94 1.79
C GLU A 314 11.55 -6.87 2.99
#